data_AF-A0A401RHV2-F1
#
_entry.id   AF-A0A401RHV2-F1
#
_cell.length_a   1.000
_cell.length_b   1.000
_cell.length_c   1.000
_cell.angle_alpha   90.00
_cell.angle_beta   90.00
_cell.angle_gamma   90.00
#
_symmetry.space_group_name_H-M   'P 1'
#
loop_
_entity.id
_entity.type
_entity.pdbx_description
1 polymer ?
#
loop_
_entity_poly.entity_id
_entity_poly.type
_entity_poly.pdbx_seq_one_letter_code
_entity_poly.pdbx_strand_id
1 'polypeptide(L)'
;LLTGYSATLWIGLNDLDIDGGWQWSDGSPLKYLNWERDQPANSFEENCGVIRTESSGRWQNKDCGIARPYVCKKKPKTKDSTTKGRDVTRCASSTH
;
A
#
# COMPACT_ATOMS: atom_id res chain seq x y z
N LEU A 1 -0.49 -16.49 8.93
CA LEU A 1 0.90 -16.12 9.30
C LEU A 1 1.79 -16.52 8.13
N LEU A 2 2.31 -15.54 7.39
CA LEU A 2 3.01 -15.72 6.10
C LEU A 2 4.44 -16.28 6.25
N THR A 3 4.69 -17.12 7.26
CA THR A 3 6.03 -17.51 7.74
C THR A 3 6.72 -18.58 6.89
N GLY A 4 6.29 -18.79 5.64
CA GLY A 4 6.91 -19.71 4.69
C GLY A 4 6.95 -19.20 3.25
N TYR A 5 6.55 -17.94 3.01
CA TYR A 5 6.50 -17.33 1.69
C TYR A 5 7.31 -16.03 1.71
N SER A 6 8.39 -15.99 0.93
CA SER A 6 9.20 -14.79 0.71
C SER A 6 8.61 -14.03 -0.48
N ALA A 7 8.07 -12.85 -0.24
CA ALA A 7 7.44 -12.04 -1.26
C ALA A 7 7.49 -10.56 -0.92
N THR A 8 7.67 -9.78 -1.98
CA THR A 8 7.48 -8.34 -1.98
C THR A 8 6.08 -8.05 -2.49
N LEU A 9 5.22 -7.54 -1.62
CA LEU A 9 3.81 -7.31 -1.89
C LEU A 9 3.53 -5.81 -2.00
N TRP A 10 2.76 -5.41 -3.01
CA TRP A 10 2.20 -4.06 -3.06
C TRP A 10 1.24 -3.83 -1.89
N ILE A 11 1.35 -2.65 -1.28
CA ILE A 11 0.39 -2.10 -0.34
C ILE A 11 -0.18 -0.80 -0.93
N GLY A 12 -1.24 -0.25 -0.33
CA GLY A 12 -1.88 0.97 -0.82
C GLY A 12 -1.08 2.27 -0.61
N LEU A 13 0.20 2.21 -0.22
CA LEU A 13 1.03 3.37 0.08
C LEU A 13 1.69 3.86 -1.22
N ASN A 14 1.65 5.16 -1.51
CA ASN A 14 2.21 5.72 -2.74
C ASN A 14 2.57 7.21 -2.59
N ASP A 15 3.43 7.71 -3.48
CA ASP A 15 3.83 9.12 -3.63
C ASP A 15 3.58 9.56 -5.09
N LEU A 16 2.39 9.29 -5.61
CA LEU A 16 2.02 9.60 -6.99
C LEU A 16 1.50 11.03 -7.17
N ASP A 17 1.19 11.70 -6.06
CA ASP A 17 0.74 13.09 -6.05
C ASP A 17 1.95 14.01 -5.83
N ILE A 18 2.35 14.70 -6.90
CA ILE A 18 3.56 15.54 -6.95
C ILE A 18 3.56 16.60 -5.83
N ASP A 19 2.38 17.06 -5.40
CA ASP A 19 2.24 18.10 -4.38
C ASP A 19 1.87 17.53 -2.99
N GLY A 20 1.57 16.23 -2.90
CA GLY A 20 0.91 15.61 -1.75
C GLY A 20 1.81 14.72 -0.87
N GLY A 21 2.91 14.21 -1.43
CA GLY A 21 3.79 13.27 -0.72
C GLY A 21 3.16 11.88 -0.50
N TRP A 22 3.77 11.10 0.39
CA TRP A 22 3.33 9.75 0.73
C TRP A 22 1.91 9.69 1.32
N GLN A 23 1.05 8.87 0.72
CA GLN A 23 -0.36 8.74 1.07
C GLN A 23 -0.93 7.34 0.86
N TRP A 24 -2.05 7.04 1.52
CA TRP A 24 -2.80 5.79 1.33
C TRP A 24 -3.85 5.95 0.22
N SER A 25 -3.94 4.96 -0.67
CA SER A 25 -4.90 4.91 -1.77
C SER A 25 -6.38 4.85 -1.34
N ASP A 26 -6.65 4.48 -0.09
CA ASP A 26 -7.99 4.47 0.51
C ASP A 26 -8.40 5.80 1.16
N GLY A 27 -7.52 6.82 1.10
CA GLY A 27 -7.73 8.14 1.69
C GLY A 27 -7.57 8.18 3.22
N SER A 28 -7.14 7.09 3.85
CA SER A 28 -6.81 7.09 5.28
C SER A 28 -5.60 8.00 5.54
N PRO A 29 -5.56 8.72 6.67
CA PRO A 29 -4.42 9.56 7.01
C PRO A 29 -3.18 8.70 7.31
N LEU A 30 -2.00 9.10 6.79
CA LEU A 30 -0.72 8.45 7.07
C LEU A 30 -0.20 8.84 8.46
N LYS A 31 -0.75 8.21 9.51
CA LYS A 31 -0.38 8.48 10.92
C LYS A 31 0.67 7.53 11.50
N TYR A 32 0.87 6.41 10.85
CA TYR A 32 1.83 5.37 11.25
C TYR A 32 2.87 5.24 10.15
N LEU A 33 4.13 5.10 10.53
CA LEU A 33 5.27 4.92 9.63
C LEU A 33 6.04 3.66 10.04
N ASN A 34 6.37 2.81 9.06
CA ASN A 34 7.15 1.59 9.28
C ASN A 34 8.18 1.38 8.17
N TRP A 35 8.83 2.45 7.72
CA TRP A 35 9.89 2.38 6.71
C TRP A 35 11.04 1.46 7.14
N GLU A 36 11.62 0.77 6.17
CA GLU A 36 12.92 0.11 6.32
C GLU A 36 14.01 1.17 6.51
N ARG A 37 15.16 0.77 7.06
CA ARG A 37 16.30 1.68 7.13
C ARG A 37 16.61 2.25 5.74
N ASP A 38 16.90 3.55 5.69
CA ASP A 38 17.24 4.28 4.46
C ASP A 38 16.11 4.31 3.42
N GLN A 39 14.85 4.27 3.89
CA GLN A 39 13.65 4.41 3.07
C GLN A 39 12.75 5.56 3.56
N PRO A 40 11.95 6.18 2.67
CA PRO A 40 11.94 5.97 1.21
C PRO A 40 13.26 6.42 0.56
N ALA A 41 13.70 5.70 -0.48
CA ALA A 41 14.82 6.12 -1.30
C ALA A 41 14.46 7.40 -2.06
N ASN A 42 15.40 8.34 -2.16
CA ASN A 42 15.22 9.57 -2.93
C ASN A 42 15.36 9.28 -4.44
N SER A 43 14.36 8.63 -5.02
CA SER A 43 14.26 8.29 -6.43
C SER A 43 12.91 8.76 -6.96
N PHE A 44 12.93 9.55 -8.03
CA PHE A 44 11.72 10.04 -8.69
C PHE A 44 10.92 8.95 -9.40
N GLU A 45 11.50 7.76 -9.60
CA GLU A 45 10.87 6.64 -10.30
C GLU A 45 10.21 5.63 -9.33
N GLU A 46 10.58 5.65 -8.04
CA GLU A 46 10.09 4.69 -7.06
C GLU A 46 8.97 5.29 -6.19
N ASN A 47 7.75 5.37 -6.73
CA ASN A 47 6.62 6.06 -6.08
C ASN A 47 5.59 5.11 -5.43
N CYS A 48 5.83 3.80 -5.40
CA CYS A 48 4.89 2.82 -4.84
C CYS A 48 5.48 2.05 -3.66
N GLY A 49 4.72 1.90 -2.58
CA GLY A 49 5.13 1.23 -1.36
C GLY A 49 4.92 -0.28 -1.40
N VAL A 50 5.92 -1.03 -0.95
CA VAL A 50 5.87 -2.49 -0.78
C VAL A 50 6.14 -2.91 0.67
N ILE A 51 5.65 -4.09 1.02
CA ILE A 51 6.06 -4.83 2.23
C ILE A 51 6.78 -6.12 1.82
N ARG A 52 7.87 -6.47 2.51
CA ARG A 52 8.57 -7.74 2.35
C ARG A 52 8.16 -8.72 3.46
N THR A 53 7.67 -9.89 3.08
CA THR A 53 7.16 -10.89 4.05
C THR A 53 8.28 -11.69 4.72
N GLU A 54 9.45 -11.76 4.08
CA GLU A 54 10.66 -12.36 4.60
C GLU A 54 11.44 -11.46 5.58
N SER A 55 11.04 -10.19 5.71
CA SER A 55 11.65 -9.23 6.63
C SER A 55 10.72 -8.91 7.81
N SER A 56 11.09 -7.91 8.62
CA SER A 56 10.26 -7.39 9.73
C SER A 56 8.95 -6.71 9.29
N GLY A 57 8.53 -6.85 8.03
CA GLY A 57 7.33 -6.21 7.49
C GLY A 57 7.48 -4.70 7.29
N ARG A 58 8.73 -4.22 7.20
CA ARG A 58 9.04 -2.81 6.94
C ARG A 58 8.81 -2.45 5.47
N TRP A 59 8.53 -1.17 5.25
CA TRP A 59 8.14 -0.63 3.96
C TRP A 59 9.33 -0.19 3.14
N GLN A 60 9.25 -0.35 1.83
CA GLN A 60 10.21 0.20 0.87
C GLN A 60 9.44 0.84 -0.28
N ASN A 61 10.04 1.81 -0.96
CA ASN A 61 9.50 2.32 -2.22
C ASN A 61 10.10 1.58 -3.42
N LYS A 62 9.31 1.37 -4.46
CA LYS A 62 9.64 0.65 -5.69
C LYS A 62 8.95 1.29 -6.89
N ASP A 63 9.49 1.05 -8.07
CA ASP A 63 8.87 1.43 -9.35
C ASP A 63 7.49 0.76 -9.49
N CYS A 64 6.46 1.60 -9.64
CA CYS A 64 5.07 1.22 -9.78
C CYS A 64 4.78 0.35 -11.00
N GLY A 65 5.61 0.43 -12.05
CA GLY A 65 5.48 -0.35 -13.29
C GLY A 65 5.84 -1.83 -13.14
N ILE A 66 6.43 -2.22 -12.00
CA ILE A 66 6.84 -3.61 -11.76
C ILE A 66 5.63 -4.45 -11.33
N ALA A 67 5.34 -5.51 -12.09
CA ALA A 67 4.32 -6.48 -11.71
C ALA A 67 4.71 -7.23 -10.42
N ARG A 68 3.87 -7.14 -9.38
CA ARG A 68 4.04 -7.87 -8.10
C ARG A 68 2.69 -8.30 -7.53
N PRO A 69 2.66 -9.37 -6.71
CA PRO A 69 1.49 -9.66 -5.89
C PRO A 69 1.15 -8.50 -4.94
N TYR A 70 -0.09 -8.44 -4.46
CA TYR A 70 -0.60 -7.30 -3.67
C TYR A 70 -1.50 -7.73 -2.52
N VAL A 71 -1.60 -6.86 -1.50
CA VAL A 71 -2.49 -7.07 -0.35
C VAL A 71 -3.73 -6.17 -0.47
N CYS A 72 -4.91 -6.76 -0.31
CA CYS A 72 -6.17 -6.02 -0.22
C CYS A 72 -6.58 -5.81 1.24
N LYS A 73 -7.09 -4.62 1.55
CA LYS A 73 -7.74 -4.30 2.83
C LYS A 73 -9.22 -4.05 2.56
N LYS A 74 -10.10 -4.73 3.31
CA LYS A 74 -11.55 -4.52 3.25
C LYS A 74 -12.06 -4.17 4.64
N LYS A 75 -12.92 -3.16 4.74
CA LYS A 75 -13.61 -2.86 5.98
C LYS A 75 -14.52 -4.05 6.34
N PRO A 76 -14.55 -4.49 7.61
CA PRO A 76 -15.53 -5.47 8.05
C PRO A 76 -16.94 -4.95 7.73
N LYS A 77 -17.84 -5.83 7.28
CA LYS A 77 -19.25 -5.47 7.18
C LYS A 77 -19.76 -5.24 8.60
N THR A 78 -19.92 -3.99 9.00
CA THR A 78 -20.69 -3.67 10.21
C THR A 78 -22.13 -4.10 9.96
N LYS A 79 -22.77 -4.76 10.92
CA LYS A 79 -24.18 -5.17 10.81
C LYS A 79 -25.16 -4.00 10.98
N ASP A 80 -24.75 -2.78 10.65
CA ASP A 80 -25.64 -1.63 10.62
C ASP A 80 -26.11 -1.40 9.20
N SER A 81 -27.23 -2.06 8.90
CA SER A 81 -28.17 -1.64 7.89
C SER A 81 -28.60 -0.19 8.15
N THR A 82 -28.04 0.76 7.39
CA THR A 82 -28.75 1.82 6.66
C THR A 82 -27.73 2.90 6.26
N THR A 83 -27.16 2.77 5.06
CA THR A 83 -27.05 3.82 4.05
C THR A 83 -26.29 3.22 2.88
N LYS A 84 -26.94 3.19 1.71
CA LYS A 84 -26.44 2.62 0.46
C LYS A 84 -25.35 3.52 -0.14
N GLY A 85 -24.19 3.62 0.52
CA GLY A 85 -22.98 4.20 -0.03
C GLY A 85 -22.22 3.13 -0.81
N ARG A 86 -21.92 3.38 -2.09
CA ARG A 86 -21.09 2.48 -2.91
C ARG A 86 -19.75 2.25 -2.22
N ASP A 87 -19.54 1.05 -1.70
CA ASP A 87 -18.31 0.61 -1.05
C ASP A 87 -17.25 0.39 -2.15
N VAL A 88 -16.59 1.47 -2.59
CA VAL A 88 -15.55 1.40 -3.62
C VAL A 88 -14.32 0.74 -3.01
N THR A 89 -14.17 -0.56 -3.25
CA THR A 89 -12.95 -1.30 -2.93
C THR A 89 -11.85 -0.76 -3.86
N ARG A 90 -11.03 0.18 -3.37
CA ARG A 90 -9.86 0.67 -4.09
C ARG A 90 -8.69 -0.25 -3.77
N CYS A 91 -8.47 -1.23 -4.64
CA CYS A 91 -7.22 -2.00 -4.63
C CYS A 91 -6.10 -1.13 -5.20
N ALA A 92 -4.85 -1.40 -4.78
CA ALA A 92 -3.69 -0.93 -5.52
C ALA A 92 -3.72 -1.60 -6.89
N SER A 93 -4.23 -0.89 -7.90
CA SER A 93 -4.18 -1.33 -9.29
C SER A 93 -2.78 -0.99 -9.82
N SER A 94 -1.97 -2.00 -10.11
CA SER A 94 -0.68 -1.83 -10.79
C SER A 94 -0.87 -1.83 -12.32
N THR A 95 -1.86 -1.10 -12.82
CA THR A 95 -2.15 -1.08 -14.27
C THR A 95 -2.82 0.23 -14.63
N HIS A 96 -2.31 0.84 -15.71
CA HIS A 96 -3.03 1.81 -16.54
C HIS A 96 -4.50 1.43 -16.74
#